data_AF-A0A968PB99-F1
#
_entry.id   AF-A0A968PB99-F1
#
_cell.length_a   1.000
_cell.length_b   1.000
_cell.length_c   1.000
_cell.angle_alpha   90.00
_cell.angle_beta   90.00
_cell.angle_gamma   90.00
#
_symmetry.space_group_name_H-M   'P 1'
#
loop_
_entity.id
_entity.type
_entity.pdbx_description
1 polymer ?
#
loop_
_entity_poly.entity_id
_entity_poly.type
_entity_poly.pdbx_seq_one_letter_code
_entity_poly.pdbx_strand_id
1 'polypeptide(L)'
;EHWTKRYKLHRFVTLSLEQDRIRCTIDQDQLGEAALLDGCYVLETTVPSAIMDRHTIDERYRDLQQVERNFRTMKTDFLEVRPIFLRNGERTKAHVFVAMLALKITRRFQSLLHQAFGTTMMIRMR
;
A
#
# COMPACT_ATOMS: atom_id res chain seq x y z
N GLU A 1 -15.52 25.49 -6.45
CA GLU A 1 -14.29 24.92 -5.81
C GLU A 1 -14.29 23.41 -5.57
N HIS A 2 -15.44 22.74 -5.32
CA HIS A 2 -15.44 21.31 -4.95
C HIS A 2 -14.91 20.36 -6.05
N TRP A 3 -15.07 20.74 -7.32
CA TRP A 3 -14.69 19.93 -8.48
C TRP A 3 -13.16 19.78 -8.63
N THR A 4 -12.39 20.86 -8.48
CA THR A 4 -10.92 20.83 -8.62
C THR A 4 -10.26 20.03 -7.49
N LYS A 5 -10.82 20.04 -6.27
CA LYS A 5 -10.37 19.18 -5.17
C LYS A 5 -10.69 17.71 -5.42
N ARG A 6 -11.90 17.39 -5.90
CA ARG A 6 -12.31 16.02 -6.21
C ARG A 6 -11.39 15.33 -7.22
N TYR A 7 -10.98 16.05 -8.27
CA TYR A 7 -10.09 15.52 -9.31
C TYR A 7 -8.61 15.79 -9.05
N LYS A 8 -8.24 16.29 -7.85
CA LYS A 8 -6.87 16.64 -7.47
C LYS A 8 -6.19 17.69 -8.35
N LEU A 9 -6.94 18.41 -9.19
CA LEU A 9 -6.45 19.45 -10.11
C LEU A 9 -6.15 20.80 -9.41
N HIS A 10 -6.56 20.95 -8.15
CA HIS A 10 -6.40 22.19 -7.37
C HIS A 10 -4.97 22.73 -7.26
N ARG A 11 -3.94 21.92 -7.56
CA ARG A 11 -2.54 22.33 -7.52
C ARG A 11 -2.20 23.33 -8.63
N PHE A 12 -2.69 23.11 -9.85
CA PHE A 12 -2.33 23.94 -11.01
C PHE A 12 -3.54 24.51 -11.78
N VAL A 13 -4.78 24.20 -11.36
CA VAL A 13 -6.01 24.74 -11.98
C VAL A 13 -6.76 25.64 -11.01
N THR A 14 -6.95 26.91 -11.41
CA THR A 14 -7.77 27.88 -10.70
C THR A 14 -9.03 28.19 -11.50
N LEU A 15 -10.19 28.03 -10.87
CA LEU A 15 -11.49 28.40 -11.43
C LEU A 15 -11.96 29.69 -10.77
N SER A 16 -12.16 30.75 -11.55
CA SER A 16 -12.81 31.99 -11.10
C SER A 16 -14.16 32.16 -11.79
N LEU A 17 -15.12 32.76 -11.08
CA LEU A 17 -16.41 33.16 -11.65
C LEU A 17 -16.33 34.67 -11.92
N GLU A 18 -16.22 35.04 -13.20
CA GLU A 18 -16.24 36.43 -13.63
C GLU A 18 -17.62 36.72 -14.24
N GLN A 19 -18.44 37.48 -13.51
CA GLN A 19 -19.82 37.84 -13.87
C GLN A 19 -20.75 36.61 -14.01
N ASP A 20 -20.82 36.04 -15.22
CA ASP A 20 -21.66 34.89 -15.58
C ASP A 20 -20.87 33.86 -16.43
N ARG A 21 -19.53 33.97 -16.42
CA ARG A 21 -18.61 33.06 -17.12
C ARG A 21 -17.63 32.46 -16.15
N ILE A 22 -17.44 31.14 -16.29
CA ILE A 22 -16.41 30.41 -15.56
C ILE A 22 -15.11 30.56 -16.34
N ARG A 23 -14.11 31.18 -15.72
CA ARG A 23 -12.76 31.29 -16.26
C ARG A 23 -11.88 30.22 -15.64
N CYS A 24 -11.27 29.41 -16.49
CA CYS A 24 -10.31 28.39 -16.10
C CYS A 24 -8.91 28.89 -16.43
N THR A 25 -8.08 29.05 -15.41
CA THR A 25 -6.67 29.42 -15.57
C THR A 25 -5.81 28.24 -15.15
N ILE A 26 -4.89 27.85 -16.04
CA ILE A 26 -3.94 26.77 -15.80
C ILE A 26 -2.57 27.41 -15.61
N ASP A 27 -1.97 27.14 -14.46
CA ASP A 27 -0.59 27.48 -14.17
C ASP A 27 0.32 26.45 -14.87
N GLN A 28 0.98 26.89 -15.95
CA GLN A 28 1.82 26.02 -16.78
C GLN A 28 3.10 25.58 -16.06
N ASP A 29 3.62 26.41 -15.14
CA ASP A 29 4.84 26.08 -14.40
C ASP A 29 4.55 24.98 -13.37
N GLN A 30 3.46 25.13 -12.62
CA GLN A 30 3.02 24.09 -11.67
C GLN A 30 2.56 22.80 -12.37
N LEU A 31 1.98 22.91 -13.57
CA LEU A 31 1.67 21.74 -14.39
C LEU A 31 2.94 21.02 -14.82
N GLY A 32 3.98 21.76 -15.24
CA GLY A 32 5.28 21.19 -15.62
C GLY A 32 5.97 20.47 -14.45
N GLU A 33 5.94 21.06 -13.24
CA GLU A 33 6.50 20.43 -12.05
C GLU A 33 5.74 19.16 -11.66
N ALA A 34 4.40 19.19 -11.70
CA ALA A 34 3.59 18.01 -11.43
C ALA A 34 3.83 16.90 -12.47
N ALA A 35 3.95 17.27 -13.75
CA ALA A 35 4.20 16.34 -14.84
C ALA A 35 5.58 15.64 -14.75
N LEU A 36 6.56 16.24 -14.06
CA LEU A 36 7.88 15.63 -13.88
C LEU A 36 7.82 14.28 -13.14
N LEU A 37 6.82 14.12 -12.28
CA LEU A 37 6.61 12.91 -11.49
C LEU A 37 5.55 11.97 -12.10
N ASP A 38 5.01 12.30 -13.27
CA ASP A 38 4.03 11.45 -13.94
C ASP A 38 4.67 10.10 -14.30
N GLY A 39 4.03 9.01 -13.85
CA GLY A 39 4.54 7.65 -14.05
C GLY A 39 5.76 7.28 -13.20
N CYS A 40 6.29 8.19 -12.36
CA CYS A 40 7.39 7.90 -11.47
C CYS A 40 6.91 7.22 -10.17
N TYR A 41 7.61 6.17 -9.76
CA TYR A 41 7.44 5.60 -8.42
C TYR A 41 8.35 6.32 -7.43
N VAL A 42 7.76 7.14 -6.56
CA VAL A 42 8.46 7.93 -5.56
C VAL A 42 8.20 7.36 -4.16
N LEU A 43 9.27 7.16 -3.39
CA LEU A 43 9.21 6.78 -1.99
C LEU A 43 9.70 7.94 -1.13
N GLU A 44 8.83 8.42 -0.25
CA GLU A 44 9.16 9.42 0.77
C GLU A 44 9.35 8.71 2.12
N THR A 45 10.43 9.04 2.83
CA THR A 45 10.73 8.45 4.14
C THR A 45 11.27 9.51 5.09
N THR A 46 10.93 9.38 6.37
CA THR A 46 11.49 10.20 7.45
C THR A 46 12.81 9.65 7.99
N VAL A 47 13.27 8.50 7.47
CA VAL A 47 14.54 7.87 7.89
C VAL A 47 15.71 8.62 7.26
N PRO A 48 16.68 9.11 8.05
CA PRO A 48 17.88 9.76 7.53
C PRO A 48 18.71 8.82 6.66
N SER A 49 19.33 9.38 5.61
CA SER A 49 20.19 8.63 4.67
C SER A 49 21.43 8.00 5.33
N ALA A 50 21.85 8.51 6.49
CA ALA A 50 22.93 7.92 7.29
C ALA A 50 22.54 6.58 7.94
N ILE A 51 21.24 6.33 8.13
CA ILE A 51 20.72 5.10 8.75
C ILE A 51 20.34 4.07 7.69
N MET A 52 19.72 4.53 6.60
CA MET A 52 19.24 3.64 5.55
C MET A 52 19.48 4.26 4.19
N ASP A 53 20.16 3.52 3.33
CA ASP A 53 20.36 3.93 1.94
C ASP A 53 19.09 3.71 1.12
N ARG A 54 19.07 4.31 -0.07
CA ARG A 54 17.91 4.23 -0.98
C ARG A 54 17.52 2.80 -1.32
N HIS A 55 18.48 1.90 -1.53
CA HIS A 55 18.18 0.52 -1.89
C HIS A 55 17.49 -0.22 -0.76
N THR A 56 18.01 -0.09 0.46
CA THR A 56 17.38 -0.71 1.64
C THR A 56 15.99 -0.14 1.90
N ILE A 57 15.76 1.16 1.67
CA ILE A 57 14.41 1.76 1.78
C ILE A 57 13.43 1.09 0.80
N ASP A 58 13.82 0.93 -0.47
CA ASP A 58 12.98 0.28 -1.49
C ASP A 58 12.69 -1.19 -1.14
N GLU A 59 13.70 -1.95 -0.69
CA GLU A 59 13.51 -3.33 -0.24
C GLU A 59 12.55 -3.42 0.96
N ARG A 60 12.75 -2.59 1.99
CA ARG A 60 11.89 -2.55 3.17
C ARG A 60 10.47 -2.12 2.85
N TYR A 61 10.30 -1.20 1.91
CA TYR A 61 8.98 -0.81 1.44
C TYR A 61 8.31 -1.95 0.67
N ARG A 62 9.04 -2.70 -0.16
CA ARG A 62 8.52 -3.89 -0.85
C ARG A 62 8.12 -5.00 0.11
N ASP A 63 8.79 -5.15 1.25
CA ASP A 63 8.39 -6.09 2.30
C ASP A 63 6.96 -5.81 2.82
N LEU A 64 6.44 -4.58 2.70
CA LEU A 64 5.04 -4.27 3.05
C LEU A 64 4.04 -5.04 2.18
N GLN A 65 4.38 -5.34 0.92
CA GLN A 65 3.53 -6.18 0.08
C GLN A 65 3.39 -7.59 0.69
N GLN A 66 4.43 -8.07 1.38
CA GLN A 66 4.33 -9.32 2.12
C GLN A 66 3.29 -9.18 3.23
N VAL A 67 3.27 -8.08 3.98
CA VAL A 67 2.24 -7.82 5.01
C VAL A 67 0.83 -7.89 4.41
N GLU A 68 0.58 -7.22 3.28
CA GLU A 68 -0.71 -7.28 2.59
C GLU A 68 -1.10 -8.70 2.17
N ARG A 69 -0.15 -9.45 1.59
CA ARG A 69 -0.37 -10.86 1.23
C ARG A 69 -0.76 -11.68 2.45
N ASN A 70 -0.13 -11.47 3.60
CA ASN A 70 -0.48 -12.19 4.82
C ASN A 70 -1.88 -11.84 5.33
N PHE A 71 -2.28 -10.57 5.26
CA PHE A 71 -3.66 -10.18 5.56
C PHE A 71 -4.66 -10.81 4.59
N ARG A 72 -4.30 -10.95 3.31
CA ARG A 72 -5.12 -11.65 2.31
C ARG A 72 -5.24 -13.14 2.65
N THR A 73 -4.14 -13.86 2.87
CA THR A 73 -4.15 -15.27 3.27
C THR A 73 -4.99 -15.50 4.52
N MET A 74 -4.89 -14.59 5.49
CA MET A 74 -5.66 -14.66 6.74
C MET A 74 -7.17 -14.43 6.52
N LYS A 75 -7.57 -13.62 5.53
CA LYS A 75 -8.96 -13.25 5.26
C LYS A 75 -9.68 -14.20 4.30
N THR A 76 -8.98 -14.79 3.35
CA THR A 76 -9.60 -15.44 2.17
C THR A 76 -9.23 -16.90 1.96
N ASP A 77 -8.05 -17.36 2.39
CA ASP A 77 -7.51 -18.64 1.88
C ASP A 77 -7.43 -19.76 2.92
N PHE A 78 -6.95 -19.48 4.14
CA PHE A 78 -6.58 -20.57 5.08
C PHE A 78 -7.09 -20.40 6.53
N LEU A 79 -7.27 -19.16 7.00
CA LEU A 79 -7.55 -18.88 8.41
C LEU A 79 -8.94 -18.29 8.68
N GLU A 80 -9.70 -18.01 7.61
CA GLU A 80 -11.10 -17.56 7.64
C GLU A 80 -11.44 -16.60 8.80
N VAL A 81 -10.68 -15.51 8.90
CA VAL A 81 -10.88 -14.54 10.00
C VAL A 81 -12.24 -13.86 9.98
N ARG A 82 -13.00 -13.96 8.89
CA ARG A 82 -14.36 -13.41 8.78
C ARG A 82 -15.39 -14.43 9.26
N PRO A 83 -15.79 -14.42 10.55
CA PRO A 83 -16.68 -15.43 11.06
C PRO A 83 -18.12 -15.04 10.67
N ILE A 84 -18.83 -15.90 9.95
CA ILE A 84 -20.19 -15.58 9.49
C ILE A 84 -21.19 -15.59 10.67
N PHE A 85 -20.93 -16.39 11.71
CA PHE A 85 -21.90 -16.67 12.78
C PHE A 85 -21.52 -16.12 14.16
N LEU A 86 -20.39 -15.42 14.29
CA LEU A 86 -19.88 -14.96 15.59
C LEU A 86 -20.35 -13.55 15.90
N ARG A 87 -21.25 -13.41 16.87
CA ARG A 87 -21.87 -12.13 17.25
C ARG A 87 -21.41 -11.57 18.60
N ASN A 88 -20.70 -12.36 19.40
CA ASN A 88 -20.15 -11.95 20.70
C ASN A 88 -18.73 -11.38 20.53
N GLY A 89 -18.50 -10.16 21.03
CA GLY A 89 -17.23 -9.45 20.91
C GLY A 89 -16.03 -10.14 21.56
N GLU A 90 -16.20 -10.83 22.68
CA GLU A 90 -15.10 -11.59 23.31
C GLU A 90 -14.64 -12.75 22.45
N ARG A 91 -15.60 -13.48 21.86
CA ARG A 91 -15.30 -14.59 20.95
C ARG A 91 -14.63 -14.09 19.68
N THR A 92 -15.03 -12.92 19.16
CA THR A 92 -14.36 -12.29 18.01
C THR A 92 -12.91 -11.96 18.31
N LYS A 93 -12.61 -11.41 19.50
CA LYS A 93 -11.23 -11.13 19.92
C LYS A 93 -10.40 -12.42 20.01
N ALA A 94 -10.96 -13.47 20.61
CA ALA A 94 -10.30 -14.78 20.70
C ALA A 94 -10.03 -15.39 19.32
N HIS A 95 -10.99 -15.31 18.39
CA HIS A 95 -10.83 -15.81 17.02
C HIS A 95 -9.71 -15.09 16.27
N VAL A 96 -9.69 -13.75 16.33
CA VAL A 96 -8.63 -12.94 15.71
C VAL A 96 -7.26 -13.29 16.29
N PHE A 97 -7.18 -13.51 17.61
CA PHE A 97 -5.94 -13.92 18.26
C PHE A 97 -5.43 -15.28 17.76
N VAL A 98 -6.30 -16.30 17.72
CA VAL A 98 -5.95 -17.64 17.24
C VAL A 98 -5.53 -17.59 15.77
N ALA A 99 -6.23 -16.84 14.93
CA ALA A 99 -5.87 -16.69 13.53
C ALA A 99 -4.51 -15.98 13.34
N MET A 100 -4.22 -14.94 14.12
CA MET A 100 -2.89 -14.30 14.11
C MET A 100 -1.77 -15.26 14.55
N LEU A 101 -2.04 -16.13 15.53
CA LEU A 101 -1.10 -17.16 15.97
C LEU A 101 -0.86 -18.20 14.86
N ALA A 102 -1.92 -18.69 14.24
CA ALA A 102 -1.83 -19.64 13.13
C ALA A 102 -1.06 -19.05 11.94
N LEU A 103 -1.29 -17.78 11.60
CA LEU A 103 -0.52 -17.05 10.59
C LEU A 103 0.98 -17.04 10.91
N LYS A 104 1.35 -16.78 12.16
CA LYS A 104 2.76 -16.79 12.60
C LYS A 104 3.40 -18.16 12.42
N ILE A 105 2.68 -19.23 12.76
CA ILE A 105 3.13 -20.62 12.58
C ILE A 105 3.33 -20.93 11.10
N THR A 106 2.34 -20.62 10.25
CA THR A 106 2.42 -20.85 8.81
C THR A 106 3.61 -20.13 8.19
N ARG A 107 3.87 -18.86 8.56
CA ARG A 107 5.03 -18.12 8.07
C ARG A 107 6.35 -18.74 8.51
N ARG A 108 6.40 -19.28 9.75
CA ARG A 108 7.59 -19.98 10.24
C ARG A 108 7.83 -21.26 9.44
N PHE A 109 6.79 -22.05 9.17
CA PHE A 109 6.91 -23.23 8.32
C PHE A 109 7.36 -22.88 6.91
N GLN A 110 6.76 -21.86 6.28
CA GLN A 110 7.19 -21.40 4.95
C GLN A 110 8.68 -21.02 4.94
N SER A 111 9.14 -20.27 5.95
CA SER A 111 10.56 -19.88 6.07
C SER A 111 11.48 -21.09 6.22
N LEU A 112 11.11 -22.07 7.06
CA LEU A 112 11.89 -23.29 7.26
C LEU A 112 11.93 -24.17 6.01
N LEU A 113 10.79 -24.31 5.31
CA LEU A 113 10.70 -25.06 4.07
C LEU A 113 11.55 -24.41 2.96
N HIS A 114 11.52 -23.07 2.85
CA HIS A 114 12.39 -22.34 1.92
C HIS A 114 13.88 -22.55 2.23
N GLN A 115 14.25 -22.61 3.50
CA GLN A 115 15.64 -22.85 3.90
C GLN A 115 16.06 -24.30 3.61
N ALA A 116 15.20 -25.27 3.85
CA ALA A 116 15.50 -26.69 3.71
C ALA A 116 15.54 -27.16 2.24
N PHE A 117 14.63 -26.66 1.41
CA PHE A 117 14.46 -27.12 0.03
C PHE A 117 14.90 -26.10 -1.03
N GLY A 118 15.33 -24.90 -0.62
CA GLY A 118 15.57 -23.79 -1.51
C GLY A 118 14.28 -23.26 -2.15
N THR A 119 14.41 -22.23 -2.98
CA THR A 119 13.29 -21.77 -3.83
C THR A 119 13.38 -22.53 -5.14
N THR A 120 12.33 -23.27 -5.53
CA THR A 120 12.14 -23.60 -6.95
C THR A 120 12.23 -22.28 -7.69
N MET A 121 13.18 -22.13 -8.62
CA MET A 121 13.37 -20.91 -9.39
C MET A 121 12.05 -20.52 -10.05
N MET A 122 11.26 -19.65 -9.40
CA MET A 122 10.23 -18.91 -10.08
C MET A 122 10.97 -17.94 -10.98
N ILE A 123 10.86 -18.25 -12.27
CA ILE A 123 11.27 -17.46 -13.42
C ILE A 123 11.12 -15.98 -13.08
N ARG A 124 12.27 -15.32 -12.88
CA ARG A 124 12.37 -13.87 -12.84
C ARG A 124 12.10 -13.40 -14.26
N MET A 125 10.83 -13.13 -14.57
CA MET A 125 10.47 -12.47 -15.82
C MET A 125 11.18 -11.13 -15.86
N ARG A 126 11.96 -10.97 -16.92
CA ARG A 126 12.74 -9.79 -17.29
C ARG A 126 11.82 -8.64 -17.67
#